data_AF-A0A1Q9PL68-F1
#
_entry.id   AF-A0A1Q9PL68-F1
#
_cell.length_a   1.000
_cell.length_b   1.000
_cell.length_c   1.000
_cell.angle_alpha   90.00
_cell.angle_beta   90.00
_cell.angle_gamma   90.00
#
_symmetry.space_group_name_H-M   'P 1'
#
loop_
_entity.id
_entity.type
_entity.pdbx_description
1 polymer ?
#
loop_
_entity_poly.entity_id
_entity_poly.type
_entity_poly.pdbx_seq_one_letter_code
_entity_poly.pdbx_strand_id
1 'polypeptide(L)'
;MENEIATIYILENPEKSVIKFATGYQLRFENVLKDVFGVVSVNDLQMMLQFNKGFQESICKKNGIALNNISMDKIIRVANKMELLQLRKQSIEKLGKETYLTIPRPFDPIIKLQEGIFKWDELNSSYIPDNLGA
;
A
#
# COMPACT_ATOMS: atom_id res chain seq x y z
N MET A 1 14.26 -16.15 -15.83
CA MET A 1 14.04 -15.48 -14.53
C MET A 1 12.66 -15.87 -14.09
N GLU A 2 12.52 -16.58 -12.98
CA GLU A 2 11.21 -16.81 -12.37
C GLU A 2 10.63 -15.43 -12.06
N ASN A 3 9.48 -15.10 -12.64
CA ASN A 3 8.81 -13.83 -12.40
C ASN A 3 8.30 -13.87 -10.94
N GLU A 4 9.09 -13.33 -10.01
CA GLU A 4 8.69 -13.21 -8.62
C GLU A 4 7.40 -12.39 -8.55
N ILE A 5 6.34 -12.99 -7.97
CA ILE A 5 5.03 -12.36 -7.86
C ILE A 5 5.17 -11.09 -7.01
N ALA A 6 4.84 -9.93 -7.59
CA ALA A 6 4.95 -8.66 -6.91
C ALA A 6 4.07 -8.61 -5.66
N THR A 7 4.69 -8.44 -4.49
CA THR A 7 3.97 -8.17 -3.24
C THR A 7 3.56 -6.71 -3.18
N ILE A 8 2.28 -6.46 -2.89
CA ILE A 8 1.74 -5.10 -2.76
C ILE A 8 1.82 -4.67 -1.31
N TYR A 9 2.40 -3.49 -1.10
CA TYR A 9 2.51 -2.84 0.19
C TYR A 9 1.61 -1.61 0.23
N ILE A 10 1.08 -1.34 1.41
CA ILE A 10 0.45 -0.07 1.76
C ILE A 10 1.42 0.71 2.66
N LEU A 11 1.67 1.95 2.25
CA LEU A 11 2.43 2.93 3.01
C LEU A 11 1.47 3.99 3.52
N GLU A 12 1.57 4.29 4.80
CA GLU A 12 0.63 5.15 5.48
C GLU A 12 1.35 6.16 6.37
N ASN A 13 1.13 7.44 6.07
CA ASN A 13 1.58 8.55 6.89
C ASN A 13 0.37 9.19 7.58
N PRO A 14 0.08 8.83 8.84
CA PRO A 14 -1.04 9.41 9.59
C PRO A 14 -0.91 10.91 9.83
N GLU A 15 0.29 11.44 9.96
CA GLU A 15 0.55 12.87 10.18
C GLU A 15 0.07 13.71 8.99
N LYS A 16 0.33 13.23 7.77
CA LYS A 16 -0.05 13.91 6.51
C LYS A 16 -1.37 13.43 5.92
N SER A 17 -2.03 12.45 6.55
CA SER A 17 -3.20 11.75 6.00
C SER A 17 -2.96 11.19 4.58
N VAL A 18 -1.73 10.72 4.32
CA VAL A 18 -1.33 10.15 3.02
C VAL A 18 -1.33 8.63 3.11
N ILE A 19 -1.97 8.00 2.13
CA ILE A 19 -1.93 6.54 1.92
C ILE A 19 -1.50 6.29 0.48
N LYS A 20 -0.54 5.40 0.28
CA LYS A 20 -0.04 5.03 -1.05
C LYS A 20 0.21 3.54 -1.12
N PHE A 21 -0.10 2.94 -2.27
CA PHE A 21 0.22 1.56 -2.57
C PHE A 21 1.48 1.49 -3.43
N ALA A 22 2.30 0.47 -3.21
CA ALA A 22 3.54 0.26 -3.95
C ALA A 22 3.91 -1.22 -4.01
N THR A 23 4.62 -1.64 -5.06
CA THR A 23 5.28 -2.95 -5.08
C THR A 23 6.60 -2.92 -4.31
N GLY A 24 7.15 -4.10 -4.01
CA GLY A 24 8.50 -4.21 -3.44
C GLY A 24 9.59 -3.53 -4.28
N TYR A 25 9.44 -3.52 -5.62
CA TYR A 25 10.34 -2.79 -6.51
C TYR A 25 10.21 -1.27 -6.31
N GLN A 26 8.98 -0.76 -6.30
CA GLN A 26 8.72 0.69 -6.13
C GLN A 26 9.18 1.20 -4.76
N LEU A 27 9.08 0.38 -3.72
CA LEU A 27 9.63 0.70 -2.39
C LEU A 27 11.16 0.88 -2.40
N ARG A 28 11.87 0.12 -3.25
CA ARG A 28 13.34 0.10 -3.29
C ARG A 28 13.93 1.13 -4.25
N PHE A 29 13.28 1.35 -5.39
CA PHE A 29 13.89 2.07 -6.51
C PHE A 29 13.14 3.34 -6.93
N GLU A 30 11.91 3.55 -6.46
CA GLU A 30 11.14 4.76 -6.78
C GLU A 30 11.09 5.74 -5.59
N ASN A 31 10.63 6.96 -5.86
CA ASN A 31 10.50 8.03 -4.86
C ASN A 31 9.32 7.84 -3.89
N VAL A 32 8.80 6.62 -3.72
CA VAL A 32 7.60 6.35 -2.91
C VAL A 32 7.78 6.79 -1.46
N LEU A 33 8.94 6.53 -0.85
CA LEU A 33 9.23 6.98 0.53
C LEU A 33 9.26 8.50 0.64
N LYS A 34 9.77 9.18 -0.39
CA LYS A 34 9.81 10.64 -0.44
C LYS A 34 8.40 11.22 -0.56
N ASP A 35 7.55 10.63 -1.39
CA ASP A 35 6.19 11.09 -1.61
C ASP A 35 5.32 10.94 -0.35
N VAL A 36 5.51 9.85 0.40
CA VAL A 36 4.67 9.52 1.57
C VAL A 36 5.23 10.12 2.86
N PHE A 37 6.52 9.94 3.12
CA PHE A 37 7.15 10.32 4.38
C PHE A 37 8.03 11.56 4.26
N GLY A 38 8.45 11.94 3.05
CA GLY A 38 9.39 13.04 2.84
C GLY A 38 10.86 12.63 3.02
N VAL A 39 11.15 11.33 3.00
CA VAL A 39 12.48 10.77 3.27
C VAL A 39 13.02 10.03 2.04
N VAL A 40 14.34 9.93 1.91
CA VAL A 40 14.97 9.34 0.72
C VAL A 40 15.17 7.83 0.87
N SER A 41 15.31 7.34 2.11
CA SER A 41 15.63 5.93 2.37
C SER A 41 14.83 5.33 3.52
N VAL A 42 14.85 3.99 3.62
CA VAL A 42 14.29 3.26 4.76
C VAL A 42 15.02 3.61 6.06
N ASN A 43 16.32 3.89 6.01
CA ASN A 43 17.09 4.30 7.18
C ASN A 43 16.64 5.66 7.70
N ASP A 44 16.39 6.61 6.81
CA ASP A 44 15.82 7.92 7.19
C ASP A 44 14.42 7.78 7.76
N LEU A 45 13.63 6.85 7.23
CA LEU A 45 12.30 6.53 7.79
C LEU A 45 12.42 5.93 9.19
N GLN A 46 13.40 5.06 9.45
CA GLN A 46 13.68 4.55 10.80
C GLN A 46 14.06 5.68 11.76
N MET A 47 14.90 6.62 11.32
CA MET A 47 15.22 7.80 12.14
C MET A 47 13.98 8.66 12.39
N MET A 48 13.15 8.88 11.37
CA MET A 48 11.89 9.61 11.51
C MET A 48 10.96 8.94 12.52
N LEU A 49 10.80 7.61 12.47
CA LEU A 49 10.04 6.83 13.45
C LEU A 49 10.58 6.96 14.89
N GLN A 50 11.88 7.16 15.07
CA GLN A 50 12.52 7.24 16.39
C GLN A 50 12.51 8.66 16.99
N PHE A 51 12.65 9.69 16.15
CA PHE A 51 12.94 11.04 16.64
C PHE A 51 11.86 12.07 16.32
N ASN A 52 10.98 11.83 15.34
CA ASN A 52 9.92 12.77 15.01
C ASN A 52 8.69 12.55 15.91
N LYS A 53 8.56 13.38 16.95
CA LYS A 53 7.45 13.30 17.92
C LYS A 53 6.07 13.47 17.27
N GLY A 54 5.92 14.43 16.35
CA GLY A 54 4.63 14.66 15.68
C GLY A 54 4.19 13.44 14.87
N PHE A 55 5.14 12.83 14.16
CA PHE A 55 4.90 11.58 13.46
C PHE A 55 4.55 10.44 14.40
N GLN A 56 5.31 10.26 15.49
CA GLN A 56 5.06 9.22 16.50
C GLN A 56 3.67 9.34 17.13
N GLU A 57 3.29 10.54 17.57
CA GLU A 57 1.96 10.82 18.14
C GLU A 57 0.84 10.51 17.15
N SER A 58 1.03 10.83 15.87
CA SER A 58 0.06 10.53 14.82
C SER A 58 -0.13 9.01 14.62
N ILE A 59 0.95 8.22 14.68
CA ILE A 59 0.91 6.76 14.58
C ILE A 59 0.18 6.16 15.80
N CYS A 60 0.53 6.62 17.01
CA CYS A 60 -0.10 6.18 18.25
C CYS A 60 -1.60 6.45 18.23
N LYS A 61 -2.00 7.68 17.88
CA LYS A 61 -3.41 8.10 17.82
C LYS A 61 -4.21 7.27 16.82
N LYS A 62 -3.64 7.01 15.64
CA LYS A 62 -4.32 6.24 14.60
C LYS A 62 -4.51 4.77 14.97
N ASN A 63 -3.48 4.14 15.53
CA ASN A 63 -3.49 2.71 15.79
C ASN A 63 -3.96 2.35 17.22
N GLY A 64 -4.20 3.35 18.09
CA GLY A 64 -4.56 3.12 19.49
C GLY A 64 -3.43 2.45 20.29
N ILE A 65 -2.17 2.73 19.96
CA ILE A 65 -0.99 2.10 20.57
C ILE A 65 -0.17 3.10 21.39
N ALA A 66 0.66 2.56 22.28
CA ALA A 66 1.65 3.33 23.03
C ALA A 66 2.94 3.57 22.22
N LEU A 67 3.70 4.60 22.61
CA LEU A 67 4.92 5.04 21.92
C LEU A 67 5.97 3.93 21.77
N ASN A 68 6.12 3.09 22.79
CA ASN A 68 7.04 1.96 22.80
C ASN A 68 6.65 0.81 21.86
N ASN A 69 5.43 0.83 21.31
CA ASN A 69 4.92 -0.17 20.37
C ASN A 69 4.95 0.31 18.91
N ILE A 70 5.55 1.47 18.63
CA ILE A 70 5.75 1.95 17.27
C ILE A 70 6.79 1.08 16.57
N SER A 71 6.45 0.66 15.35
CA SER A 71 7.29 -0.18 14.51
C SER A 71 7.00 0.06 13.03
N MET A 72 7.91 -0.38 12.16
CA MET A 72 7.79 -0.17 10.72
C MET A 72 6.51 -0.79 10.13
N ASP A 73 6.05 -1.94 10.66
CA ASP A 73 4.82 -2.60 10.22
C ASP A 73 3.54 -1.77 10.47
N LYS A 74 3.61 -0.71 11.28
CA LYS A 74 2.49 0.22 11.50
C LYS A 74 2.32 1.23 10.38
N ILE A 75 3.36 1.45 9.57
CA ILE A 75 3.38 2.46 8.51
C ILE A 75 3.70 1.90 7.13
N ILE A 76 4.35 0.73 7.05
CA ILE A 76 4.58 -0.02 5.82
C ILE A 76 4.23 -1.47 6.10
N ARG A 77 3.19 -1.98 5.43
CA ARG A 77 2.75 -3.38 5.58
C ARG A 77 2.25 -3.92 4.27
N VAL A 78 2.13 -5.24 4.18
CA VAL A 78 1.50 -5.89 3.03
C VAL A 78 0.02 -5.46 3.01
N ALA A 79 -0.45 -5.06 1.84
CA ALA A 79 -1.84 -4.67 1.66
C ALA A 79 -2.76 -5.90 1.79
N ASN A 80 -3.96 -5.67 2.32
CA ASN A 80 -5.01 -6.69 2.36
C ASN A 80 -6.02 -6.47 1.21
N LYS A 81 -6.91 -7.45 1.02
CA LYS A 81 -7.95 -7.40 -0.02
C LYS A 81 -8.89 -6.20 0.16
N MET A 82 -9.24 -5.87 1.39
CA MET A 82 -10.18 -4.76 1.67
C MET A 82 -9.59 -3.41 1.26
N GLU A 83 -8.28 -3.23 1.43
CA GLU A 83 -7.56 -2.03 1.01
C GLU A 83 -7.49 -1.89 -0.51
N LEU A 84 -7.34 -2.99 -1.24
CA LEU A 84 -7.45 -2.94 -2.69
C LEU A 84 -8.85 -2.57 -3.18
N LEU A 85 -9.90 -3.03 -2.48
CA LEU A 85 -11.27 -2.59 -2.78
C LEU A 85 -11.43 -1.09 -2.55
N GLN A 86 -10.81 -0.54 -1.51
CA GLN A 86 -10.78 0.90 -1.28
C GLN A 86 -10.01 1.64 -2.38
N LEU A 87 -8.86 1.13 -2.81
CA LEU A 87 -8.10 1.69 -3.94
C LEU A 87 -8.96 1.73 -5.21
N ARG A 88 -9.67 0.63 -5.52
CA ARG A 88 -10.60 0.58 -6.64
C ARG A 88 -11.69 1.66 -6.53
N LYS A 89 -12.30 1.81 -5.36
CA LYS A 89 -13.33 2.83 -5.11
C LYS A 89 -12.78 4.25 -5.34
N GLN A 90 -11.57 4.54 -4.85
CA GLN A 90 -10.90 5.82 -5.07
C GLN A 90 -10.60 6.07 -6.56
N SER A 91 -10.22 5.04 -7.30
CA SER A 91 -10.03 5.14 -8.76
C SER A 91 -11.34 5.49 -9.47
N ILE A 92 -12.45 4.84 -9.11
CA ILE A 92 -13.79 5.14 -9.66
C ILE A 92 -14.19 6.59 -9.35
N GLU A 93 -13.99 7.03 -8.12
CA GLU A 93 -14.30 8.41 -7.71
C GLU A 93 -13.48 9.45 -8.50
N LYS A 94 -12.21 9.16 -8.80
CA LYS A 94 -11.32 10.03 -9.59
C LYS A 94 -11.66 10.08 -11.08
N LEU A 95 -12.11 8.96 -11.64
CA LEU A 95 -12.51 8.86 -13.06
C LEU A 95 -13.82 9.61 -13.36
N GLY A 96 -14.60 9.96 -12.33
CA GLY A 96 -15.90 10.60 -12.49
C GLY A 96 -17.00 9.62 -12.90
N LYS A 97 -18.26 10.04 -12.80
CA LYS A 97 -19.43 9.23 -13.20
C LYS A 97 -19.58 9.07 -14.71
N GLU A 98 -18.73 9.73 -15.48
CA GLU A 98 -18.80 9.73 -16.93
C GLU A 98 -17.81 8.71 -17.47
N THR A 99 -18.34 7.81 -18.30
CA THR A 99 -17.69 6.76 -19.08
C THR A 99 -17.52 5.40 -18.41
N TYR A 100 -18.14 4.40 -19.04
CA TYR A 100 -18.04 2.95 -18.84
C TYR A 100 -16.62 2.40 -19.17
N LEU A 101 -15.58 3.10 -18.74
CA LEU A 101 -14.20 2.71 -19.01
C LEU A 101 -13.74 1.78 -17.88
N THR A 102 -13.39 0.56 -18.27
CA THR A 102 -12.67 -0.42 -17.46
C THR A 102 -11.56 0.28 -16.68
N ILE A 103 -11.54 0.13 -15.36
CA ILE A 103 -10.50 0.72 -14.52
C ILE A 103 -9.17 0.10 -14.96
N PRO A 104 -8.16 0.91 -15.34
CA PRO A 104 -6.89 0.34 -15.75
C PRO A 104 -6.32 -0.47 -14.59
N ARG A 105 -5.74 -1.63 -14.93
CA ARG A 105 -5.12 -2.49 -13.94
C ARG A 105 -4.02 -1.72 -13.20
N PRO A 106 -4.07 -1.62 -11.86
CA PRO A 106 -3.14 -0.77 -11.12
C PRO A 106 -1.75 -1.39 -10.89
N PHE A 107 -1.62 -2.71 -11.04
CA PHE A 107 -0.37 -3.46 -10.83
C PHE A 107 -0.24 -4.58 -11.88
N ASP A 108 0.61 -5.57 -11.61
CA ASP A 108 0.76 -6.76 -12.45
C ASP A 108 -0.51 -7.64 -12.45
N PRO A 109 -0.71 -8.51 -13.46
CA PRO A 109 -1.90 -9.36 -13.53
C PRO A 109 -2.01 -10.34 -12.35
N ILE A 110 -0.89 -10.70 -11.73
CA ILE A 110 -0.82 -11.57 -10.56
C ILE A 110 -0.03 -10.84 -9.49
N ILE A 111 -0.61 -10.73 -8.30
CA ILE A 111 -0.04 -10.01 -7.17
C ILE A 111 -0.12 -10.85 -5.89
N LYS A 112 0.71 -10.52 -4.91
CA LYS A 112 0.65 -11.09 -3.57
C LYS A 112 0.17 -10.04 -2.56
N LEU A 113 -0.83 -10.42 -1.80
CA LEU A 113 -1.41 -9.68 -0.67
C LEU A 113 -1.17 -10.43 0.63
N GLN A 114 -1.64 -9.86 1.74
CA GLN A 114 -1.56 -10.48 3.05
C GLN A 114 -2.27 -11.84 3.07
N GLU A 115 -3.40 -11.98 2.37
CA GLU A 115 -4.22 -13.20 2.34
C GLU A 115 -3.74 -14.25 1.33
N GLY A 116 -2.80 -13.93 0.43
CA GLY A 116 -2.30 -14.87 -0.57
C GLY A 116 -2.10 -14.25 -1.95
N ILE A 117 -2.20 -15.09 -2.98
CA ILE A 117 -2.01 -14.69 -4.38
C ILE A 117 -3.37 -14.32 -4.98
N PHE A 118 -3.39 -13.22 -5.72
CA PHE A 118 -4.59 -12.72 -6.39
C PHE A 118 -4.29 -12.46 -7.86
N LYS A 119 -5.30 -12.70 -8.69
CA LYS A 119 -5.26 -12.47 -10.13
C LYS A 119 -6.24 -11.36 -10.51
N TRP A 120 -5.83 -10.50 -11.43
CA TRP A 120 -6.67 -9.45 -11.98
C TRP A 120 -7.77 -10.05 -12.86
N ASP A 121 -9.02 -9.71 -12.53
CA ASP A 121 -10.20 -9.99 -13.32
C ASP A 121 -10.59 -8.72 -14.10
N GLU A 122 -10.39 -8.77 -15.41
CA GLU A 122 -10.70 -7.68 -16.34
C GLU A 122 -12.20 -7.35 -16.36
N LEU A 123 -13.07 -8.35 -16.19
CA LEU A 123 -14.53 -8.17 -16.25
C LEU A 123 -15.03 -7.33 -15.08
N ASN A 124 -14.49 -7.58 -13.90
CA ASN A 124 -14.88 -6.89 -12.68
C ASN A 124 -13.92 -5.76 -12.32
N SER A 125 -12.85 -5.55 -13.09
CA SER A 125 -11.75 -4.63 -12.79
C SER A 125 -11.29 -4.74 -11.33
N SER A 126 -11.03 -5.97 -10.89
CA SER A 126 -10.67 -6.26 -9.50
C SER A 126 -9.78 -7.49 -9.36
N TYR A 127 -9.05 -7.56 -8.25
CA TYR A 127 -8.25 -8.73 -7.92
C TYR A 127 -9.11 -9.78 -7.20
N ILE A 128 -9.16 -10.99 -7.75
CA ILE A 128 -9.82 -12.15 -7.17
C ILE A 128 -8.78 -13.16 -6.66
N PRO A 129 -9.06 -13.93 -5.60
CA PRO A 129 -8.15 -14.97 -5.13
C PRO A 129 -7.79 -15.92 -6.28
N ASP A 130 -6.50 -16.16 -6.48
CA ASP A 130 -6.06 -17.16 -7.45
C ASP A 130 -6.08 -18.53 -6.78
N ASN A 131 -7.08 -19.35 -7.11
CA ASN A 131 -7.26 -20.68 -6.53
C ASN A 131 -6.22 -21.71 -7.01
N LEU A 132 -5.12 -21.27 -7.65
CA LEU A 132 -3.96 -22.10 -7.95
C LEU A 132 -3.18 -22.39 -6.66
N GLY A 133 -3.77 -23.23 -5.80
CA GLY A 133 -3.23 -23.59 -4.50
C GLY A 133 -4.20 -24.40 -3.62
N ALA A 134 -4.83 -25.43 -4.19
CA ALA A 134 -5.39 -26.57 -3.46
C ALA A 134 -4.92 -27.86 -4.14
#